data_AF-I0SWI0-F1
#
_entry.id   AF-I0SWI0-F1
#
_cell.length_a   1.000
_cell.length_b   1.000
_cell.length_c   1.000
_cell.angle_alpha   90.00
_cell.angle_beta   90.00
_cell.angle_gamma   90.00
#
_symmetry.space_group_name_H-M   'P 1'
#
loop_
_entity.id
_entity.type
_entity.pdbx_description
1 polymer ?
#
loop_
_entity_poly.entity_id
_entity_poly.type
_entity_poly.pdbx_seq_one_letter_code
_entity_poly.pdbx_strand_id
1 'polypeptide(L)'
;MANSQSIGNNSNNNTQNLYLTTIEQRTLIPTVIFQLLKYVEGFHSQNDEKFLLEQPAELKAKLQFNNSRRYIRLFKEGLGNYISLEKVLKDEFTDSQRVVENIKNIFMDHTPIDAEGNPTVGNGDECLKKMHDDIKERIARDPDFLSSQIDDLELDKFIIALLQYGVMECQILLNPNIYMEDNNVIT
;
A
#
# COMPACT_ATOMS: atom_id res chain seq x y z
N MET A 1 25.20 65.64 -26.81
CA MET A 1 24.07 65.24 -27.67
C MET A 1 24.35 63.85 -28.25
N ALA A 2 23.28 63.09 -28.46
CA ALA A 2 23.18 61.73 -29.03
C ALA A 2 23.35 60.55 -28.04
N ASN A 3 22.20 60.09 -27.56
CA ASN A 3 21.95 58.71 -27.10
C ASN A 3 22.20 57.71 -28.23
N SER A 4 22.71 56.53 -27.90
CA SER A 4 22.29 55.30 -28.60
C SER A 4 22.41 54.10 -27.66
N GLN A 5 21.26 53.51 -27.34
CA GLN A 5 21.14 52.18 -26.74
C GLN A 5 21.28 51.14 -27.85
N SER A 6 21.91 50.00 -27.57
CA SER A 6 21.69 48.80 -28.38
C SER A 6 21.76 47.51 -27.56
N ILE A 7 20.56 46.97 -27.32
CA ILE A 7 20.11 45.60 -27.58
C ILE A 7 20.78 44.46 -26.78
N GLY A 8 19.96 43.84 -25.94
CA GLY A 8 20.26 42.65 -25.17
C GLY A 8 20.45 41.40 -26.02
N ASN A 9 21.36 40.55 -25.56
CA ASN A 9 21.39 39.13 -25.90
C ASN A 9 20.85 38.37 -24.69
N ASN A 10 19.53 38.27 -24.63
CA ASN A 10 18.88 37.23 -23.84
C ASN A 10 19.15 35.93 -24.61
N SER A 11 20.08 35.11 -24.11
CA SER A 11 20.33 33.78 -24.67
C SER A 11 19.06 32.97 -24.54
N ASN A 12 18.28 32.94 -25.61
CA ASN A 12 17.14 32.05 -25.80
C ASN A 12 17.70 30.63 -25.91
N ASN A 13 17.91 29.99 -24.77
CA ASN A 13 17.93 28.55 -24.70
C ASN A 13 16.49 28.10 -24.97
N ASN A 14 16.15 27.97 -26.25
CA ASN A 14 15.09 27.09 -26.70
C ASN A 14 15.53 25.66 -26.36
N THR A 15 15.45 25.30 -25.08
CA THR A 15 15.26 23.93 -24.66
C THR A 15 13.86 23.57 -25.15
N GLN A 16 13.81 23.14 -26.42
CA GLN A 16 12.73 22.34 -26.93
C GLN A 16 12.42 21.32 -25.84
N ASN A 17 11.24 21.44 -25.23
CA ASN A 17 10.70 20.46 -24.31
C ASN A 17 10.69 19.15 -25.09
N LEU A 18 11.77 18.41 -24.91
CA LEU A 18 11.90 17.05 -25.34
C LEU A 18 10.83 16.35 -24.51
N TYR A 19 9.66 16.15 -25.12
CA TYR A 19 8.66 15.18 -24.70
C TYR A 19 9.31 13.79 -24.77
N LEU A 20 10.38 13.59 -24.00
CA LEU A 20 10.71 12.28 -23.50
C LEU A 20 9.47 11.89 -22.73
N THR A 21 8.82 10.88 -23.26
CA THR A 21 7.93 9.96 -22.57
C THR A 21 8.65 9.41 -21.34
N THR A 22 8.81 10.24 -20.32
CA THR A 22 8.81 9.77 -18.95
C THR A 22 7.39 9.24 -18.79
N ILE A 23 7.20 7.94 -18.98
CA ILE A 23 6.17 7.21 -18.25
C ILE A 23 6.58 7.37 -16.79
N GLU A 24 6.39 8.58 -16.27
CA GLU A 24 6.48 8.85 -14.85
C GLU A 24 5.53 7.85 -14.23
N GLN A 25 6.05 7.07 -13.30
CA GLN A 25 5.28 6.30 -12.35
C GLN A 25 4.43 7.30 -11.56
N ARG A 26 3.38 7.84 -12.19
CA ARG A 26 2.52 8.85 -11.58
C ARG A 26 1.96 8.23 -10.32
N THR A 27 2.24 8.91 -9.21
CA THR A 27 1.63 8.62 -7.92
C THR A 27 0.12 8.68 -8.07
N LEU A 28 -0.57 7.79 -7.38
CA LEU A 28 -2.02 7.81 -7.31
C LEU A 28 -2.52 9.17 -6.83
N ILE A 29 -3.57 9.67 -7.48
CA ILE A 29 -4.22 10.89 -7.05
C ILE A 29 -5.08 10.61 -5.80
N PRO A 30 -5.12 11.53 -4.82
CA PRO A 30 -5.87 11.32 -3.56
C PRO A 30 -7.34 10.95 -3.75
N THR A 31 -8.01 11.50 -4.76
CA THR A 31 -9.42 11.20 -5.04
C THR A 31 -9.64 9.77 -5.50
N VAL A 32 -8.72 9.20 -6.29
CA VAL A 32 -8.77 7.78 -6.69
C VAL A 32 -8.51 6.88 -5.48
N ILE A 33 -7.54 7.23 -4.64
CA ILE A 33 -7.30 6.52 -3.38
C ILE A 33 -8.56 6.52 -2.51
N PHE A 34 -9.18 7.69 -2.32
CA PHE A 34 -10.39 7.81 -1.51
C PHE A 34 -11.53 6.93 -2.05
N GLN A 35 -11.75 6.94 -3.36
CA GLN A 35 -12.76 6.09 -3.99
C GLN A 35 -12.45 4.60 -3.83
N LEU A 36 -11.19 4.19 -4.02
CA LEU A 36 -10.80 2.79 -3.83
C LEU A 36 -10.91 2.33 -2.37
N LEU A 37 -10.58 3.21 -1.41
CA LEU A 37 -10.78 2.95 0.01
C LEU A 37 -12.26 2.72 0.34
N LYS A 38 -13.20 3.41 -0.32
CA LYS A 38 -14.64 3.19 -0.13
C LYS A 38 -15.09 1.79 -0.51
N TYR A 39 -14.52 1.20 -1.57
CA TYR A 39 -14.81 -0.20 -1.90
C TYR A 39 -14.28 -1.14 -0.83
N VAL A 40 -13.05 -0.92 -0.35
CA VAL A 40 -12.45 -1.76 0.70
C VAL A 40 -13.21 -1.65 2.02
N GLU A 41 -13.68 -0.46 2.40
CA GLU A 41 -14.53 -0.22 3.57
C GLU A 41 -15.83 -1.05 3.49
N GLY A 42 -16.41 -1.18 2.30
CA GLY A 42 -17.66 -1.91 2.03
C GLY A 42 -17.54 -3.44 2.04
N PHE A 43 -16.33 -4.00 2.16
CA PHE A 43 -16.17 -5.46 2.29
C PHE A 43 -16.92 -5.96 3.52
N HIS A 44 -17.67 -7.06 3.35
CA HIS A 44 -18.36 -7.70 4.46
C HIS A 44 -17.33 -8.51 5.27
N SER A 45 -17.05 -8.07 6.50
CA SER A 45 -16.29 -8.86 7.47
C SER A 45 -17.24 -9.60 8.42
N GLN A 46 -16.80 -10.74 8.92
CA GLN A 46 -17.51 -11.56 9.92
C GLN A 46 -16.78 -11.60 11.28
N ASN A 47 -15.71 -10.82 11.44
CA ASN A 47 -14.83 -10.87 12.61
C ASN A 47 -14.64 -9.47 13.22
N ASP A 48 -15.03 -9.34 14.50
CA ASP A 48 -14.92 -8.14 15.33
C ASP A 48 -13.67 -8.17 16.24
N GLU A 49 -12.56 -8.75 15.76
CA GLU A 49 -11.33 -8.80 16.57
C GLU A 49 -10.72 -7.41 16.73
N LYS A 50 -10.58 -6.98 17.99
CA LYS A 50 -10.05 -5.67 18.33
C LYS A 50 -8.58 -5.52 17.92
N PHE A 51 -8.26 -4.31 17.50
CA PHE A 51 -6.94 -3.80 17.19
C PHE A 51 -5.97 -4.00 18.38
N LEU A 52 -4.81 -4.59 18.10
CA LEU A 52 -3.70 -4.65 19.05
C LEU A 52 -2.59 -3.70 18.58
N LEU A 53 -2.19 -2.79 19.47
CA LEU A 53 -1.04 -1.92 19.27
C LEU A 53 0.23 -2.73 19.53
N GLU A 54 0.86 -3.19 18.46
CA GLU A 54 2.13 -3.90 18.51
C GLU A 54 3.31 -2.95 18.26
N GLN A 55 4.48 -3.26 18.84
CA GLN A 55 5.69 -2.50 18.53
C GLN A 55 6.11 -2.72 17.08
N PRO A 56 6.22 -1.68 16.24
CA PRO A 56 6.54 -1.87 14.84
C PRO A 56 7.95 -2.43 14.63
N ALA A 57 8.06 -3.46 13.79
CA ALA A 57 9.34 -3.91 13.26
C ALA A 57 9.77 -3.07 12.06
N GLU A 58 11.07 -2.98 11.80
CA GLU A 58 11.57 -2.41 10.54
C GLU A 58 10.95 -3.16 9.36
N LEU A 59 10.34 -2.44 8.40
CA LEU A 59 9.61 -3.01 7.27
C LEU A 59 10.40 -4.09 6.55
N LYS A 60 11.68 -3.84 6.27
CA LYS A 60 12.55 -4.80 5.57
C LYS A 60 12.79 -6.06 6.41
N ALA A 61 13.02 -5.92 7.72
CA ALA A 61 13.21 -7.04 8.63
C ALA A 61 11.93 -7.88 8.72
N LYS A 62 10.75 -7.24 8.82
CA LYS A 62 9.46 -7.91 8.83
C LYS A 62 9.22 -8.72 7.55
N LEU A 63 9.48 -8.12 6.38
CA LEU A 63 9.36 -8.81 5.10
C LEU A 63 10.34 -9.98 4.97
N GLN A 64 11.57 -9.84 5.46
CA GLN A 64 12.56 -10.93 5.43
C GLN A 64 12.16 -12.08 6.35
N PHE A 65 11.68 -11.78 7.56
CA PHE A 65 11.19 -12.76 8.53
C PHE A 65 10.05 -13.61 7.96
N ASN A 66 9.12 -12.97 7.23
CA ASN A 66 7.98 -13.62 6.62
C ASN A 66 8.23 -14.12 5.18
N ASN A 67 9.49 -14.30 4.75
CA ASN A 67 9.84 -14.77 3.40
C ASN A 67 9.21 -13.96 2.24
N SER A 68 9.01 -12.66 2.43
CA SER A 68 8.32 -11.75 1.49
C SER A 68 9.28 -10.87 0.69
N ARG A 69 10.28 -11.48 0.03
CA ARG A 69 11.38 -10.75 -0.61
C ARG A 69 10.94 -9.96 -1.85
N ARG A 70 9.96 -10.46 -2.61
CA ARG A 70 9.42 -9.76 -3.78
C ARG A 70 8.82 -8.41 -3.38
N TYR A 71 8.13 -8.37 -2.24
CA TYR A 71 7.46 -7.16 -1.76
C TYR A 71 8.42 -6.10 -1.21
N ILE A 72 9.65 -6.44 -0.84
CA ILE A 72 10.70 -5.44 -0.52
C ILE A 72 10.91 -4.49 -1.71
N ARG A 73 10.98 -5.04 -2.92
CA ARG A 73 11.16 -4.24 -4.14
C ARG A 73 9.88 -3.45 -4.48
N LEU A 74 8.72 -4.10 -4.43
CA LEU A 74 7.44 -3.48 -4.79
C LEU A 74 7.10 -2.30 -3.88
N PHE A 75 7.29 -2.43 -2.57
CA PHE A 75 7.05 -1.35 -1.62
C PHE A 75 8.05 -0.20 -1.77
N LYS A 76 9.31 -0.51 -2.10
CA LYS A 76 10.31 0.52 -2.39
C LYS A 76 9.95 1.32 -3.65
N GLU A 77 9.52 0.65 -4.71
CA GLU A 77 9.11 1.30 -5.96
C GLU A 77 7.78 2.06 -5.81
N GLY A 78 6.89 1.57 -4.96
CA GLY A 78 5.56 2.14 -4.71
C GLY A 78 5.49 3.21 -3.61
N LEU A 79 6.62 3.67 -3.07
CA LEU A 79 6.65 4.54 -1.88
C LEU A 79 5.81 5.81 -2.02
N GLY A 80 5.78 6.43 -3.21
CA GLY A 80 4.94 7.59 -3.46
C GLY A 80 3.44 7.31 -3.29
N ASN A 81 2.98 6.14 -3.73
CA ASN A 81 1.59 5.71 -3.57
C ASN A 81 1.27 5.44 -2.11
N TYR A 82 2.20 4.80 -1.38
CA TYR A 82 2.06 4.58 0.07
C TYR A 82 1.90 5.90 0.83
N ILE A 83 2.77 6.88 0.58
CA ILE A 83 2.71 8.19 1.27
C ILE A 83 1.37 8.87 0.99
N SER A 84 0.89 8.83 -0.26
CA SER A 84 -0.40 9.41 -0.60
C SER A 84 -1.57 8.66 0.05
N LEU A 85 -1.49 7.33 0.13
CA LEU A 85 -2.52 6.49 0.77
C LEU A 85 -2.57 6.72 2.28
N GLU A 86 -1.42 6.72 2.94
CA GLU A 86 -1.29 7.00 4.38
C GLU A 86 -1.89 8.36 4.72
N LYS A 87 -1.59 9.38 3.91
CA LYS A 87 -2.17 10.72 4.10
C LYS A 87 -3.69 10.70 4.01
N VAL A 88 -4.27 10.08 2.97
CA VAL A 88 -5.73 10.01 2.82
C VAL A 88 -6.36 9.24 3.99
N LEU A 89 -5.78 8.11 4.39
CA LEU A 89 -6.26 7.30 5.53
C LEU A 89 -6.24 8.05 6.86
N LYS A 90 -5.20 8.87 7.11
CA LYS A 90 -5.02 9.60 8.38
C LYS A 90 -5.79 10.92 8.42
N ASP A 91 -5.82 11.64 7.30
CA ASP A 91 -6.28 13.03 7.29
C ASP A 91 -7.68 13.22 6.70
N GLU A 92 -8.12 12.33 5.80
CA GLU A 92 -9.31 12.54 4.96
C GLU A 92 -10.38 11.44 5.11
N PHE A 93 -10.00 10.22 5.49
CA PHE A 93 -10.89 9.06 5.51
C PHE A 93 -11.42 8.76 6.91
N THR A 94 -12.73 8.93 7.11
CA THR A 94 -13.36 8.85 8.44
C THR A 94 -13.35 7.45 9.07
N ASP A 95 -13.47 6.40 8.25
CA ASP A 95 -13.57 5.00 8.74
C ASP A 95 -12.36 4.16 8.30
N SER A 96 -11.16 4.71 8.53
CA SER A 96 -9.90 4.04 8.19
C SER A 96 -9.69 2.76 9.01
N GLN A 97 -10.25 2.69 10.23
CA GLN A 97 -10.22 1.48 11.05
C GLN A 97 -10.90 0.30 10.35
N ARG A 98 -12.09 0.51 9.78
CA ARG A 98 -12.81 -0.55 9.07
C ARG A 98 -12.04 -1.07 7.85
N VAL A 99 -11.35 -0.20 7.13
CA VAL A 99 -10.43 -0.60 6.04
C VAL A 99 -9.34 -1.54 6.57
N VAL A 100 -8.72 -1.18 7.70
CA VAL A 100 -7.67 -1.97 8.34
C VAL A 100 -8.18 -3.34 8.81
N GLU A 101 -9.37 -3.38 9.40
CA GLU A 101 -10.02 -4.64 9.82
C GLU A 101 -10.31 -5.53 8.61
N ASN A 102 -10.81 -4.97 7.51
CA ASN A 102 -11.10 -5.72 6.30
C ASN A 102 -9.84 -6.33 5.67
N ILE A 103 -8.73 -5.60 5.60
CA ILE A 103 -7.47 -6.16 5.09
C ILE A 103 -6.86 -7.19 6.06
N LYS A 104 -7.02 -7.03 7.38
CA LYS A 104 -6.60 -8.03 8.37
C LYS A 104 -7.39 -9.33 8.20
N ASN A 105 -8.70 -9.25 7.99
CA ASN A 105 -9.53 -10.42 7.75
C ASN A 105 -9.11 -11.17 6.48
N ILE A 106 -8.83 -10.46 5.39
CA ILE A 106 -8.27 -11.06 4.17
C ILE A 106 -6.91 -11.72 4.45
N PHE A 107 -6.05 -11.11 5.28
CA PHE A 107 -4.80 -11.75 5.69
C PHE A 107 -5.05 -13.08 6.40
N MET A 108 -6.01 -13.13 7.33
CA MET A 108 -6.36 -14.35 8.06
C MET A 108 -6.89 -15.47 7.14
N ASP A 109 -7.58 -15.12 6.04
CA ASP A 109 -8.05 -16.10 5.05
C ASP A 109 -6.90 -16.77 4.28
N HIS A 110 -5.75 -16.10 4.13
CA HIS A 110 -4.64 -16.54 3.28
C HIS A 110 -3.37 -16.93 4.07
N THR A 111 -3.34 -16.69 5.38
CA THR A 111 -2.19 -17.00 6.23
C THR A 111 -2.26 -18.44 6.75
N PRO A 112 -1.14 -19.19 6.77
CA PRO A 112 -1.13 -20.47 7.46
C PRO A 112 -1.32 -20.27 8.97
N ILE A 113 -2.12 -21.14 9.59
CA ILE A 113 -2.40 -21.12 11.03
C ILE A 113 -1.90 -22.40 11.71
N ASP A 114 -1.56 -22.31 13.00
CA ASP A 114 -1.23 -23.45 13.85
C ASP A 114 -2.50 -24.18 14.35
N ALA A 115 -2.32 -25.16 15.24
CA ALA A 115 -3.42 -25.94 15.80
C ALA A 115 -4.32 -25.10 16.73
N GLU A 116 -3.77 -24.03 17.29
CA GLU A 116 -4.42 -23.08 18.19
C GLU A 116 -5.14 -21.95 17.43
N GLY A 117 -4.96 -21.89 16.10
CA GLY A 117 -5.59 -20.89 15.22
C GLY A 117 -4.78 -19.61 15.06
N ASN A 118 -3.53 -19.56 15.51
CA ASN A 118 -2.68 -18.39 15.37
C ASN A 118 -1.91 -18.40 14.05
N PRO A 119 -1.67 -17.23 13.43
CA PRO A 119 -0.84 -17.13 12.23
C PRO A 119 0.58 -17.66 12.47
N THR A 120 1.11 -18.39 11.49
CA THR A 120 2.47 -18.95 11.52
C THR A 120 3.36 -18.35 10.43
N VAL A 121 4.68 -18.36 10.64
CA VAL A 121 5.61 -17.86 9.64
C VAL A 121 5.56 -18.76 8.41
N GLY A 122 5.17 -18.19 7.28
CA GLY A 122 4.99 -18.91 6.03
C GLY A 122 5.67 -18.24 4.83
N ASN A 123 5.15 -18.54 3.65
CA ASN A 123 5.53 -17.87 2.40
C ASN A 123 4.73 -16.56 2.26
N GLY A 124 5.24 -15.49 2.84
CA GLY A 124 4.55 -14.20 2.81
C GLY A 124 4.49 -13.56 1.41
N ASP A 125 5.40 -13.89 0.48
CA ASP A 125 5.28 -13.47 -0.92
C ASP A 125 4.01 -14.04 -1.57
N GLU A 126 3.71 -15.32 -1.30
CA GLU A 126 2.47 -15.97 -1.77
C GLU A 126 1.24 -15.45 -1.04
N CYS A 127 1.31 -15.27 0.27
CA CYS A 127 0.23 -14.70 1.08
C CYS A 127 -0.17 -13.30 0.56
N LEU A 128 0.79 -12.37 0.47
CA LEU A 128 0.54 -11.02 -0.03
C LEU A 128 0.06 -11.01 -1.48
N LYS A 129 0.46 -11.99 -2.31
CA LYS A 129 -0.07 -12.16 -3.67
C LYS A 129 -1.53 -12.58 -3.64
N LYS A 130 -1.91 -13.56 -2.81
CA LYS A 130 -3.31 -13.99 -2.67
C LYS A 130 -4.19 -12.86 -2.15
N MET A 131 -3.71 -12.13 -1.14
CA MET A 131 -4.39 -10.93 -0.65
C MET A 131 -4.59 -9.89 -1.77
N HIS A 132 -3.55 -9.64 -2.56
CA HIS A 132 -3.63 -8.72 -3.69
C HIS A 132 -4.71 -9.15 -4.69
N ASP A 133 -4.68 -10.41 -5.12
CA ASP A 133 -5.61 -10.96 -6.10
C ASP A 133 -7.05 -10.95 -5.56
N ASP A 134 -7.27 -11.26 -4.27
CA ASP A 134 -8.57 -11.23 -3.60
C ASP A 134 -9.15 -9.81 -3.49
N ILE A 135 -8.35 -8.84 -3.01
CA ILE A 135 -8.78 -7.43 -2.95
C ILE A 135 -9.14 -6.92 -4.35
N LYS A 136 -8.32 -7.25 -5.35
CA LYS A 136 -8.56 -6.88 -6.75
C LYS A 136 -9.87 -7.44 -7.26
N GLU A 137 -10.12 -8.72 -7.03
CA GLU A 137 -11.34 -9.40 -7.45
C GLU A 137 -12.59 -8.85 -6.76
N ARG A 138 -12.52 -8.55 -5.46
CA ARG A 138 -13.65 -7.95 -4.71
C ARG A 138 -14.00 -6.56 -5.23
N ILE A 139 -13.00 -5.70 -5.48
CA ILE A 139 -13.23 -4.36 -6.04
C ILE A 139 -13.76 -4.47 -7.47
N ALA A 140 -13.18 -5.33 -8.31
CA ALA A 140 -13.57 -5.48 -9.70
C ALA A 140 -15.00 -6.02 -9.89
N ARG A 141 -15.58 -6.65 -8.85
CA ARG A 141 -16.97 -7.11 -8.82
C ARG A 141 -17.97 -6.04 -8.39
N ASP A 142 -17.51 -4.92 -7.84
CA ASP A 142 -18.37 -3.84 -7.42
C ASP A 142 -18.97 -3.13 -8.66
N PRO A 143 -20.31 -3.02 -8.77
CA PRO A 143 -20.95 -2.36 -9.91
C PRO A 143 -20.53 -0.90 -10.08
N ASP A 144 -20.28 -0.18 -8.99
CA ASP A 144 -19.86 1.21 -9.03
C ASP A 144 -18.42 1.33 -9.53
N PHE A 145 -17.56 0.35 -9.22
CA PHE A 145 -16.20 0.28 -9.79
C PHE A 145 -16.21 0.07 -11.30
N LEU A 146 -17.08 -0.81 -11.82
CA LEU A 146 -17.21 -1.04 -13.27
C LEU A 146 -17.62 0.22 -14.05
N SER A 147 -18.34 1.14 -13.39
CA SER A 147 -18.73 2.43 -13.96
C SER A 147 -17.69 3.54 -13.75
N SER A 148 -16.64 3.27 -12.96
CA SER A 148 -15.58 4.24 -12.65
C SER A 148 -14.66 4.46 -13.86
N GLN A 149 -13.79 5.47 -13.77
CA GLN A 149 -12.73 5.74 -14.74
C GLN A 149 -11.36 5.25 -14.26
N ILE A 150 -11.34 4.42 -13.21
CA ILE A 150 -10.10 3.91 -12.59
C ILE A 150 -9.59 2.74 -13.42
N ASP A 151 -8.34 2.81 -13.84
CA ASP A 151 -7.73 1.74 -14.62
C ASP A 151 -7.10 0.62 -13.75
N ASP A 152 -6.77 -0.50 -14.38
CA ASP A 152 -6.21 -1.68 -13.70
C ASP A 152 -4.84 -1.40 -13.06
N LEU A 153 -4.06 -0.48 -13.63
CA LEU A 153 -2.75 -0.10 -13.12
C LEU A 153 -2.89 0.77 -11.87
N GLU A 154 -3.87 1.67 -11.84
CA GLU A 154 -4.22 2.45 -10.66
C GLU A 154 -4.71 1.54 -9.53
N LEU A 155 -5.55 0.56 -9.86
CA LEU A 155 -6.01 -0.46 -8.90
C LEU A 155 -4.84 -1.26 -8.33
N ASP A 156 -3.94 -1.78 -9.17
CA ASP A 156 -2.76 -2.54 -8.71
C ASP A 156 -1.84 -1.68 -7.82
N LYS A 157 -1.56 -0.42 -8.22
CA LYS A 157 -0.78 0.51 -7.40
C LYS A 157 -1.42 0.75 -6.04
N PHE A 158 -2.74 0.88 -6.00
CA PHE A 158 -3.49 1.11 -4.77
C PHE A 158 -3.39 -0.09 -3.84
N ILE A 159 -3.61 -1.30 -4.37
CA ILE A 159 -3.56 -2.52 -3.58
C ILE A 159 -2.15 -2.74 -3.02
N ILE A 160 -1.09 -2.50 -3.80
CA ILE A 160 0.29 -2.57 -3.30
C ILE A 160 0.54 -1.56 -2.18
N ALA A 161 0.05 -0.32 -2.30
CA ALA A 161 0.18 0.70 -1.25
C ALA A 161 -0.61 0.32 0.02
N LEU A 162 -1.80 -0.25 -0.14
CA LEU A 162 -2.65 -0.71 0.95
C LEU A 162 -2.02 -1.88 1.70
N LEU A 163 -1.44 -2.85 0.99
CA LEU A 163 -0.69 -3.95 1.59
C LEU A 163 0.56 -3.44 2.33
N GLN A 164 1.27 -2.46 1.77
CA GLN A 164 2.40 -1.83 2.44
C GLN A 164 1.97 -1.19 3.76
N TYR A 165 0.86 -0.47 3.76
CA TYR A 165 0.27 0.13 4.96
C TYR A 165 -0.05 -0.93 6.01
N GLY A 166 -0.77 -1.99 5.65
CA GLY A 166 -1.10 -3.06 6.61
C GLY A 166 0.13 -3.81 7.17
N VAL A 167 1.20 -3.96 6.39
CA VAL A 167 2.46 -4.52 6.88
C VAL A 167 3.16 -3.58 7.87
N MET A 168 3.19 -2.27 7.59
CA MET A 168 3.82 -1.24 8.43
C MET A 168 3.07 -1.01 9.74
N GLU A 169 1.74 -1.00 9.72
CA GLU A 169 0.87 -0.86 10.92
C GLU A 169 0.73 -2.17 11.72
N CYS A 170 1.56 -3.17 11.41
CA CYS A 170 1.63 -4.47 12.09
C CYS A 170 0.40 -5.38 12.00
N GLN A 171 -0.51 -5.14 11.07
CA GLN A 171 -1.75 -5.92 10.93
C GLN A 171 -1.63 -7.10 9.95
N ILE A 172 -0.62 -7.08 9.08
CA ILE A 172 -0.36 -8.11 8.08
C ILE A 172 1.08 -8.60 8.24
N LEU A 173 1.28 -9.92 8.14
CA LEU A 173 2.55 -10.62 8.39
C LEU A 173 2.98 -10.55 9.87
N LEU A 174 3.66 -11.61 10.34
CA LEU A 174 4.08 -11.72 11.73
C LEU A 174 5.17 -10.71 12.06
N ASN A 175 5.09 -10.16 13.27
CA ASN A 175 6.04 -9.21 13.79
C ASN A 175 7.23 -9.94 14.45
N PRO A 176 8.46 -9.84 13.91
CA PRO A 176 9.61 -10.53 14.47
C PRO A 176 9.94 -10.09 15.90
N ASN A 177 9.61 -8.85 16.29
CA ASN A 177 9.90 -8.34 17.64
C ASN A 177 9.11 -9.10 18.72
N ILE A 178 7.87 -9.50 18.42
CA ILE A 178 7.00 -10.25 19.35
C ILE A 178 7.32 -11.74 19.30
N TYR A 179 7.46 -12.28 18.08
CA TYR A 179 7.71 -13.71 17.90
C TYR A 179 9.03 -14.16 18.53
N MET A 180 10.05 -13.30 18.56
CA MET A 180 11.33 -13.62 19.21
C MET A 180 11.30 -13.47 20.74
N GLU A 181 10.40 -12.65 21.30
CA GLU A 181 10.22 -12.56 22.75
C GLU A 181 9.58 -13.85 23.29
N ASP A 182 8.54 -14.39 22.64
CA ASP A 182 7.89 -15.63 23.07
C ASP A 182 8.83 -16.85 23.04
N ASN A 183 9.76 -16.90 22.09
CA ASN A 183 10.77 -17.97 22.01
C ASN A 183 11.87 -17.87 23.08
N ASN A 184 12.08 -16.69 23.68
CA ASN A 184 13.10 -16.47 24.71
C ASN A 184 12.58 -16.69 26.14
N VAL A 185 11.28 -16.91 26.34
CA VAL A 185 10.69 -17.21 27.66
C VAL A 185 10.74 -18.72 27.98
N ILE A 186 11.14 -19.57 27.03
CA ILE A 186 11.16 -21.05 27.18
C ILE A 186 12.60 -21.61 27.30
N THR A 187 13.51 -20.91 28.00
CA THR A 187 14.82 -21.48 28.40
C THR A 187 15.04 -21.43 29.89
#